data_AF-A0A3D5U8P6-F1
#
_entry.id   AF-A0A3D5U8P6-F1
#
_cell.length_a   1.000
_cell.length_b   1.000
_cell.length_c   1.000
_cell.angle_alpha   90.00
_cell.angle_beta   90.00
_cell.angle_gamma   90.00
#
_symmetry.space_group_name_H-M   'P 1'
#
loop_
_entity.id
_entity.type
_entity.pdbx_description
1 polymer ?
#
loop_
_entity_poly.entity_id
_entity_poly.type
_entity_poly.pdbx_seq_one_letter_code
_entity_poly.pdbx_strand_id
1 'polypeptide(L)'
;MTMSELNKRVLVSIIFIPVLILALYFEGIPLYLMFLLLSLMGSKEYISMMRKADILIPWLWIVINPVLYSLWLLFPKAEISLLFLAIIAAMLHELSVWDEKKSVPRFFANLFGTVYTAMMPAMIVKIGFILPGSK
;
A
#
# COMPACT_ATOMS: atom_id res chain seq x y z
N MET A 1 8.51 -14.47 -23.89
CA MET A 1 8.94 -14.78 -22.51
C MET A 1 10.04 -15.81 -22.58
N THR A 2 11.21 -15.52 -22.03
CA THR A 2 12.28 -16.51 -21.92
C THR A 2 11.97 -17.50 -20.79
N MET A 3 12.36 -18.77 -20.93
CA MET A 3 12.09 -19.83 -19.93
C MET A 3 12.56 -19.46 -18.51
N SER A 4 13.57 -18.60 -18.39
CA SER A 4 14.06 -18.03 -17.12
C SER A 4 13.01 -17.17 -16.39
N GLU A 5 12.23 -16.35 -17.09
CA GLU A 5 11.19 -15.53 -16.45
C GLU A 5 10.03 -16.38 -15.94
N LEU A 6 9.64 -17.40 -16.70
CA LEU A 6 8.60 -18.33 -16.31
C LEU A 6 9.00 -19.07 -15.03
N ASN A 7 10.24 -19.59 -14.98
CA ASN A 7 10.77 -20.26 -13.80
C ASN A 7 10.82 -19.35 -12.56
N LYS A 8 11.22 -18.07 -12.72
CA LYS A 8 11.21 -17.11 -11.61
C LYS A 8 9.80 -16.84 -11.08
N ARG A 9 8.82 -16.67 -11.97
CA ARG A 9 7.41 -16.44 -11.57
C ARG A 9 6.84 -17.65 -10.83
N VAL A 10 7.09 -18.86 -11.34
CA VAL A 10 6.66 -20.11 -10.71
C VAL A 10 7.30 -20.28 -9.33
N LEU A 11 8.60 -20.01 -9.21
CA LEU A 11 9.32 -20.08 -7.93
C LEU A 11 8.74 -19.10 -6.90
N VAL A 12 8.51 -17.84 -7.30
CA VAL A 12 7.91 -16.83 -6.43
C VAL A 12 6.51 -17.27 -5.99
N SER A 13 5.66 -17.76 -6.90
CA SER A 13 4.32 -18.24 -6.55
C SER A 13 4.35 -19.41 -5.56
N ILE A 14 5.24 -20.39 -5.78
CA ILE A 14 5.38 -21.57 -4.90
C ILE A 14 5.83 -21.19 -3.49
N ILE A 15 6.64 -20.14 -3.33
CA ILE A 15 7.11 -19.70 -2.02
C ILE A 15 6.10 -18.72 -1.38
N PHE A 16 5.62 -17.76 -2.16
CA PHE A 16 4.81 -16.65 -1.65
C PHE A 16 3.39 -17.09 -1.26
N ILE A 17 2.75 -17.96 -2.05
CA ILE A 17 1.37 -18.42 -1.75
C ILE A 17 1.33 -19.18 -0.41
N PRO A 18 2.20 -20.16 -0.13
CA PRO A 18 2.20 -20.83 1.18
C PRO A 18 2.51 -19.89 2.34
N VAL A 19 3.46 -18.97 2.18
CA VAL A 19 3.76 -17.96 3.20
C VAL A 19 2.53 -17.09 3.48
N LEU A 20 1.79 -16.70 2.43
CA LEU A 20 0.55 -15.95 2.56
C LEU A 20 -0.54 -16.73 3.29
N ILE A 21 -0.72 -18.00 2.95
CA ILE A 21 -1.68 -18.89 3.63
C ILE A 21 -1.30 -19.06 5.11
N LEU A 22 -0.02 -19.25 5.43
CA LEU A 22 0.45 -19.37 6.81
C LEU A 22 0.21 -18.09 7.60
N ALA A 23 0.53 -16.93 7.01
CA ALA A 23 0.28 -15.64 7.65
C ALA A 23 -1.21 -15.38 7.88
N LEU A 24 -2.08 -15.80 6.95
CA LEU A 24 -3.53 -15.77 7.13
C LEU A 24 -4.01 -16.75 8.21
N TYR A 25 -3.38 -17.92 8.33
CA TYR A 25 -3.76 -18.94 9.32
C TYR A 25 -3.40 -18.56 10.76
N PHE A 26 -2.21 -17.98 10.96
CA PHE A 26 -1.74 -17.55 12.28
C PHE A 26 -2.31 -16.19 12.70
N GLU A 27 -2.87 -15.43 11.76
CA GLU A 27 -3.43 -14.09 11.98
C GLU A 27 -2.43 -13.16 12.70
N GLY A 28 -2.90 -12.09 13.33
CA GLY A 28 -2.08 -11.29 14.24
C GLY A 28 -0.83 -10.66 13.61
N ILE A 29 0.31 -10.77 14.32
CA ILE A 29 1.58 -10.14 13.96
C ILE A 29 2.16 -10.66 12.62
N PRO A 30 2.16 -11.98 12.34
CA PRO A 30 2.57 -12.50 11.02
C PRO A 30 1.82 -11.85 9.85
N LEU A 31 0.49 -11.72 9.97
CA LEU A 31 -0.34 -11.12 8.95
C LEU A 31 -0.02 -9.63 8.77
N TYR A 32 0.16 -8.91 9.88
CA TYR A 32 0.58 -7.51 9.87
C TYR A 32 1.92 -7.31 9.15
N LEU A 33 2.95 -8.06 9.51
CA LEU A 33 4.28 -7.91 8.92
C LEU A 33 4.29 -8.23 7.42
N MET A 34 3.54 -9.24 7.00
CA MET A 34 3.44 -9.60 5.59
C MET A 34 2.79 -8.48 4.77
N PHE A 35 1.68 -7.92 5.24
CA PHE A 35 1.00 -6.84 4.53
C PHE A 35 1.75 -5.51 4.64
N LEU A 36 2.55 -5.29 5.68
CA LEU A 36 3.49 -4.18 5.77
C LEU A 36 4.56 -4.28 4.66
N LEU A 37 5.13 -5.46 4.44
CA LEU A 37 6.07 -5.70 3.35
C LEU A 37 5.41 -5.53 1.97
N LEU A 38 4.17 -6.02 1.81
CA LEU A 38 3.39 -5.79 0.60
C LEU A 38 3.11 -4.31 0.37
N SER A 39 2.82 -3.53 1.42
CA SER A 39 2.63 -2.08 1.33
C SER A 39 3.89 -1.36 0.85
N LEU A 40 5.06 -1.74 1.39
CA LEU A 40 6.37 -1.22 0.98
C LEU A 40 6.69 -1.55 -0.49
N MET A 41 6.62 -2.83 -0.84
CA MET A 41 6.93 -3.31 -2.19
C MET A 41 5.92 -2.79 -3.22
N GLY A 42 4.64 -2.81 -2.87
CA GLY A 42 3.55 -2.27 -3.68
C GLY A 42 3.68 -0.77 -3.91
N SER A 43 4.07 0.01 -2.89
CA SER A 43 4.34 1.45 -3.06
C SER A 43 5.51 1.70 -4.02
N LYS A 44 6.59 0.93 -3.91
CA LYS A 44 7.73 1.02 -4.83
C LYS A 44 7.33 0.70 -6.27
N GLU A 45 6.57 -0.37 -6.46
CA GLU A 45 6.13 -0.80 -7.78
C GLU A 45 5.11 0.17 -8.38
N TYR A 46 4.16 0.67 -7.58
CA TYR A 46 3.21 1.70 -7.99
C TYR A 46 3.91 2.97 -8.47
N ILE A 47 4.88 3.50 -7.72
CA ILE A 47 5.65 4.68 -8.14
C ILE A 47 6.42 4.40 -9.44
N SER A 48 6.99 3.20 -9.59
CA SER A 48 7.67 2.81 -10.83
C SER A 48 6.71 2.81 -12.03
N MET A 49 5.48 2.32 -11.85
CA MET A 49 4.44 2.35 -12.89
C MET A 49 4.01 3.77 -13.22
N MET A 50 3.78 4.63 -12.21
CA MET A 50 3.37 6.02 -12.43
C MET A 50 4.46 6.84 -13.12
N ARG A 51 5.75 6.58 -12.83
CA ARG A 51 6.87 7.21 -13.55
C ARG A 51 6.92 6.84 -15.02
N LYS A 52 6.57 5.61 -15.39
CA LYS A 52 6.45 5.21 -16.80
C LYS A 52 5.33 5.96 -17.52
N ALA A 53 4.33 6.45 -16.78
CA ALA A 53 3.25 7.30 -17.27
C ALA A 53 3.55 8.81 -17.13
N ASP A 54 4.80 9.21 -16.90
CA ASP A 54 5.26 10.60 -16.72
C ASP A 54 4.65 11.33 -15.50
N ILE A 55 4.11 10.56 -14.52
CA ILE A 55 3.59 11.06 -13.26
C ILE A 55 4.66 10.87 -12.16
N LEU A 56 5.25 11.97 -11.72
CA LEU A 56 6.34 11.97 -10.73
C LEU A 56 5.80 11.98 -9.30
N ILE A 57 5.60 10.79 -8.75
CA ILE A 57 5.28 10.63 -7.32
C ILE A 57 6.57 10.69 -6.48
N PRO A 58 6.60 11.49 -5.38
CA PRO A 58 7.74 11.55 -4.49
C PRO A 58 8.08 10.18 -3.86
N TRP A 59 9.36 9.85 -3.78
CA TRP A 59 9.85 8.62 -3.13
C TRP A 59 9.45 8.53 -1.64
N LEU A 60 9.21 9.67 -0.99
CA LEU A 60 8.76 9.73 0.40
C LEU A 60 7.47 8.92 0.64
N TRP A 61 6.60 8.82 -0.38
CA TRP A 61 5.37 8.04 -0.31
C TRP A 61 5.59 6.54 -0.10
N ILE A 62 6.77 5.99 -0.41
CA ILE A 62 7.13 4.60 -0.08
C ILE A 62 7.17 4.37 1.42
N VAL A 63 7.53 5.39 2.21
CA VAL A 63 7.60 5.29 3.66
C VAL A 63 6.28 5.73 4.29
N ILE A 64 5.64 6.77 3.75
CA ILE A 64 4.36 7.28 4.25
C ILE A 64 3.27 6.21 4.15
N ASN A 65 3.16 5.47 3.05
CA ASN A 65 2.09 4.48 2.87
C ASN A 65 2.14 3.33 3.90
N PRO A 66 3.29 2.68 4.17
CA PRO A 66 3.42 1.70 5.25
C PRO A 66 3.14 2.27 6.64
N VAL A 67 3.51 3.53 6.90
CA VAL A 67 3.20 4.20 8.17
C VAL A 67 1.69 4.42 8.29
N LEU A 68 1.04 4.92 7.23
CA LEU A 68 -0.41 5.08 7.17
C LEU A 68 -1.11 3.73 7.34
N TYR A 69 -0.65 2.66 6.69
CA TYR A 69 -1.13 1.29 6.87
C TYR A 69 -1.10 0.90 8.36
N SER A 70 0.03 1.11 9.02
CA SER A 70 0.22 0.76 10.43
C SER A 70 -0.71 1.58 11.33
N LEU A 71 -0.81 2.89 11.10
CA LEU A 71 -1.71 3.77 11.84
C LEU A 71 -3.19 3.39 11.67
N TRP A 72 -3.58 3.00 10.45
CA TRP A 72 -4.94 2.57 10.15
C TRP A 72 -5.34 1.31 10.91
N LEU A 73 -4.41 0.34 11.00
CA LEU A 73 -4.65 -0.90 11.72
C LEU A 73 -4.65 -0.70 13.24
N LEU A 74 -3.72 0.11 13.76
CA LEU A 74 -3.55 0.32 15.21
C LEU A 74 -4.60 1.27 15.81
N PHE A 75 -5.17 2.18 15.01
CA PHE A 75 -6.15 3.16 15.45
C PHE A 75 -7.46 3.08 14.65
N PRO A 76 -8.26 2.00 14.81
CA PRO A 76 -9.46 1.76 14.01
C PRO A 76 -10.60 2.77 14.23
N LYS A 77 -10.52 3.63 15.25
CA LYS A 77 -11.47 4.74 15.48
C LYS A 77 -11.10 6.02 14.72
N ALA A 78 -9.88 6.11 14.19
CA ALA A 78 -9.34 7.30 13.54
C ALA A 78 -9.22 7.16 12.02
N GLU A 79 -9.77 6.10 11.42
CA GLU A 79 -9.59 5.76 10.00
C GLU A 79 -10.00 6.88 9.05
N ILE A 80 -11.20 7.44 9.26
CA ILE A 80 -11.71 8.56 8.47
C ILE A 80 -10.81 9.79 8.66
N SER A 81 -10.40 10.08 9.90
CA SER A 81 -9.50 11.19 10.19
C SER A 81 -8.13 11.03 9.54
N LEU A 82 -7.58 9.82 9.52
CA LEU A 82 -6.31 9.48 8.87
C LEU A 82 -6.41 9.62 7.35
N LEU A 83 -7.53 9.18 6.74
CA LEU A 83 -7.80 9.41 5.32
C LEU A 83 -7.80 10.90 5.00
N PHE A 84 -8.54 11.70 5.78
CA PHE A 84 -8.60 13.15 5.58
C PHE A 84 -7.23 13.82 5.75
N LEU A 85 -6.44 13.40 6.74
CA LEU A 85 -5.07 13.89 6.92
C LEU A 85 -4.19 13.55 5.72
N ALA A 86 -4.27 12.32 5.19
CA ALA A 86 -3.53 11.92 4.01
C ALA A 86 -3.94 12.74 2.76
N ILE A 87 -5.25 12.99 2.60
CA ILE A 87 -5.79 13.85 1.54
C ILE A 87 -5.22 15.28 1.65
N ILE A 88 -5.32 15.89 2.83
CA ILE A 88 -4.85 17.25 3.07
C ILE A 88 -3.34 17.34 2.83
N ALA A 89 -2.56 16.37 3.32
CA ALA A 89 -1.11 16.31 3.09
C ALA A 89 -0.78 16.20 1.60
N ALA A 90 -1.50 15.35 0.85
CA ALA A 90 -1.33 15.23 -0.60
C ALA A 90 -1.72 16.53 -1.33
N MET A 91 -2.80 17.20 -0.92
CA MET A 91 -3.20 18.49 -1.50
C MET A 91 -2.15 19.57 -1.25
N LEU A 92 -1.67 19.71 -0.01
CA LEU A 92 -0.66 20.70 0.35
C LEU A 92 0.64 20.48 -0.43
N HIS A 93 1.04 19.22 -0.62
CA HIS A 93 2.18 18.89 -1.46
C HIS A 93 1.98 19.36 -2.92
N GLU A 94 0.84 19.07 -3.53
CA GLU A 94 0.57 19.48 -4.92
C GLU A 94 0.40 21.00 -5.09
N LEU A 95 -0.14 21.68 -4.09
CA LEU A 95 -0.19 23.16 -4.03
C LEU A 95 1.22 23.76 -3.99
N SER A 96 2.16 23.14 -3.28
CA SER A 96 3.54 23.64 -3.17
C SER A 96 4.39 23.42 -4.43
N VAL A 97 4.04 22.44 -5.27
CA VAL A 97 4.77 22.08 -6.51
C VAL A 97 3.84 22.18 -7.72
N TRP A 98 3.01 23.22 -7.75
CA TRP A 98 1.92 23.36 -8.70
C TRP A 98 2.39 23.38 -10.16
N ASP A 99 1.77 22.52 -10.97
CA ASP A 99 1.88 22.41 -12.42
C ASP A 99 0.48 22.20 -12.99
N GLU A 100 0.04 23.14 -13.82
CA GLU A 100 -1.31 23.20 -14.38
C GLU A 100 -1.73 21.90 -15.11
N LYS A 101 -0.77 21.18 -15.69
CA LYS A 101 -1.04 19.93 -16.44
C LYS A 101 -0.85 18.69 -15.60
N LYS A 102 0.01 18.74 -14.57
CA LYS A 102 0.46 17.53 -13.85
C LYS A 102 -0.01 17.44 -12.41
N SER A 103 -0.38 18.53 -11.73
CA SER A 103 -0.73 18.50 -10.31
C SER A 103 -2.02 17.75 -10.02
N VAL A 104 -3.07 17.96 -10.83
CA VAL A 104 -4.35 17.24 -10.64
C VAL A 104 -4.18 15.72 -10.87
N PRO A 105 -3.60 15.25 -11.99
CA PRO A 105 -3.33 13.82 -12.18
C PRO A 105 -2.44 13.22 -11.08
N ARG A 106 -1.41 13.95 -10.63
CA ARG A 106 -0.49 13.49 -9.57
C ARG A 106 -1.16 13.40 -8.22
N PHE A 107 -2.04 14.35 -7.87
CA PHE A 107 -2.87 14.30 -6.68
C PHE A 107 -3.70 13.01 -6.65
N PHE A 108 -4.46 12.74 -7.71
CA PHE A 108 -5.29 11.54 -7.79
C PHE A 108 -4.43 10.26 -7.79
N ALA A 109 -3.28 10.25 -8.48
CA ALA A 109 -2.36 9.12 -8.44
C ALA A 109 -1.83 8.87 -7.02
N ASN A 110 -1.46 9.90 -6.26
CA ASN A 110 -1.06 9.75 -4.85
C ASN A 110 -2.21 9.21 -4.00
N LEU A 111 -3.42 9.72 -4.19
CA LEU A 111 -4.62 9.29 -3.47
C LEU A 111 -4.91 7.81 -3.72
N PHE A 112 -5.06 7.42 -5.00
CA PHE A 112 -5.33 6.04 -5.38
C PHE A 112 -4.18 5.10 -5.02
N GLY A 113 -2.94 5.56 -5.14
CA GLY A 113 -1.76 4.83 -4.67
C GLY A 113 -1.82 4.54 -3.17
N THR A 114 -2.18 5.54 -2.36
CA THR A 114 -2.34 5.37 -0.90
C THR A 114 -3.47 4.40 -0.58
N VAL A 115 -4.61 4.52 -1.26
CA VAL A 115 -5.74 3.59 -1.07
C VAL A 115 -5.33 2.16 -1.42
N TYR A 116 -4.66 1.97 -2.55
CA TYR A 116 -4.26 0.66 -3.06
C TYR A 116 -3.16 0.01 -2.21
N THR A 117 -2.17 0.78 -1.77
CA THR A 117 -0.95 0.24 -1.13
C THR A 117 -0.97 0.31 0.39
N ALA A 118 -1.84 1.11 1.00
CA ALA A 118 -1.94 1.22 2.45
C ALA A 118 -3.33 0.81 2.96
N MET A 119 -4.38 1.48 2.48
CA MET A 119 -5.74 1.30 3.00
C MET A 119 -6.30 -0.11 2.73
N MET A 120 -6.23 -0.59 1.48
CA MET A 120 -6.74 -1.93 1.15
C MET A 120 -6.01 -3.04 1.91
N PRO A 121 -4.66 -3.07 1.96
CA PRO A 121 -3.91 -3.92 2.88
C PRO A 121 -4.37 -3.84 4.33
N ALA A 122 -4.57 -2.64 4.87
CA ALA A 122 -5.01 -2.45 6.25
C ALA A 122 -6.41 -3.03 6.49
N MET A 123 -7.34 -2.84 5.55
CA MET A 123 -8.69 -3.40 5.63
C MET A 123 -8.67 -4.93 5.61
N ILE A 124 -7.81 -5.56 4.79
CA ILE A 124 -7.66 -7.02 4.76
C ILE A 124 -7.16 -7.54 6.11
N VAL A 125 -6.11 -6.91 6.66
CA VAL A 125 -5.56 -7.34 7.96
C VAL A 125 -6.55 -7.06 9.09
N LYS A 126 -7.30 -5.96 9.05
CA LYS A 126 -8.29 -5.59 10.05
C LYS A 126 -9.36 -6.66 10.23
N ILE A 127 -9.77 -7.35 9.16
CA ILE A 127 -10.74 -8.46 9.24
C ILE A 127 -10.21 -9.57 10.15
N GLY A 128 -8.92 -9.92 10.04
CA GLY A 128 -8.28 -10.94 10.87
C GLY A 128 -7.77 -10.46 12.23
N PHE A 129 -7.68 -9.14 12.47
CA PHE A 129 -7.04 -8.59 13.68
C PHE A 129 -8.04 -7.97 14.68
N ILE A 130 -9.17 -7.43 14.22
CA ILE A 130 -10.08 -6.60 15.06
C ILE A 130 -11.51 -7.17 15.17
N LEU A 131 -11.98 -7.99 14.22
CA LEU A 131 -13.31 -8.60 14.34
C LEU A 131 -13.26 -9.81 15.29
N PRO A 132 -13.97 -9.77 16.44
CA PRO A 132 -14.01 -10.91 17.35
C PRO A 132 -14.82 -12.03 16.69
N GLY A 133 -14.15 -13.15 16.40
CA GLY A 133 -14.74 -14.32 15.73
C GLY A 133 -13.88 -14.96 14.63
N SER A 134 -12.69 -14.42 14.33
CA SER A 134 -11.73 -15.10 13.42
C SER A 134 -11.09 -16.36 14.06
N LYS A 135 -11.14 -16.48 15.39
CA LYS A 135 -11.21 -17.71 16.22
C LYS A 135 -11.51 -17.33 17.66
#